data_AF-A0A9W8F4J7-F1
#
_entry.id   AF-A0A9W8F4J7-F1
#
_cell.length_a   1.000
_cell.length_b   1.000
_cell.length_c   1.000
_cell.angle_alpha   90.00
_cell.angle_beta   90.00
_cell.angle_gamma   90.00
#
_symmetry.space_group_name_H-M   'P 1'
#
loop_
_entity.id
_entity.type
_entity.pdbx_description
1 polymer ?
#
loop_
_entity_poly.entity_id
_entity_poly.type
_entity_poly.pdbx_seq_one_letter_code
_entity_poly.pdbx_strand_id
1 'polypeptide(L)'
;MGTASYAGDIMASANNGSGARRLTASVAATPAAVSTRTLPTYGMPSDDRYMGPSHYAYSHIGGSPPKAPSDRTTAYNNAGVITSEKHGDLSPAHETIEDVEITRTRRIWSTITWALTWWVPSPLLSLCGRMKRSDVRMAWREKVAICFIIFFIWCILLFVIIGLGLLLCPREYVWTMDEVSGHNSEKDTYIAMRGHVYDVTQYLNQKHGVSSFVASKDLMLMYAGLDVNASFPIAVRTACSGLVSQKADPNYSMYLNVADLTALQTFPFTHKVGSMPSSKELKDQGFYVKYVLPTLNLFKKGDVVWDYDWVKSMHKDQGKYWRVINKEVYNLEDYFATIEYPGNTDSKWRFLSNHIENIFDDKGAGSTDITKEWNRIPWTPSEHQANYNCMKNLFYVGKVDDRQSVRCLFTNYMLLAFACVLMTIVLVKFVTALQFGAKNRPATPSKFIVCQVPCYTEDEASLVKTIDSLAALDYDDKHKLMFIICDGNIVGS
;
A
#
# COMPACT_ATOMS: atom_id res chain seq x y z
N MET A 1 -36.87 -51.17 -51.38
CA MET A 1 -36.97 -49.70 -51.58
C MET A 1 -36.16 -49.09 -50.44
N GLY A 2 -34.83 -48.97 -50.60
CA GLY A 2 -34.12 -47.72 -50.98
C GLY A 2 -34.17 -46.75 -49.78
N THR A 3 -33.13 -46.43 -49.02
CA THR A 3 -31.70 -46.13 -49.27
C THR A 3 -30.92 -46.34 -47.94
N ALA A 4 -29.81 -47.09 -47.90
CA ALA A 4 -28.39 -46.65 -47.91
C ALA A 4 -28.03 -45.48 -46.95
N SER A 5 -26.92 -45.37 -46.21
CA SER A 5 -25.73 -46.18 -45.79
C SER A 5 -24.55 -45.19 -45.62
N TYR A 6 -23.50 -45.62 -44.89
CA TYR A 6 -22.13 -45.07 -44.74
C TYR A 6 -21.90 -44.00 -43.65
N ALA A 7 -21.23 -44.33 -42.54
CA ALA A 7 -19.76 -44.41 -42.32
C ALA A 7 -19.15 -43.00 -42.12
N GLY A 8 -18.33 -42.67 -41.13
CA GLY A 8 -17.35 -43.44 -40.35
C GLY A 8 -15.99 -42.78 -40.59
N ASP A 9 -15.39 -42.15 -39.55
CA ASP A 9 -13.95 -41.78 -39.40
C ASP A 9 -13.78 -41.23 -37.97
N ILE A 10 -13.12 -41.89 -37.02
CA ILE A 10 -11.67 -42.14 -36.85
C ILE A 10 -10.86 -40.84 -36.65
N MET A 11 -10.45 -40.59 -35.39
CA MET A 11 -9.02 -40.57 -35.02
C MET A 11 -8.82 -40.60 -33.50
N ALA A 12 -8.17 -41.68 -33.06
CA ALA A 12 -7.34 -41.74 -31.87
C ALA A 12 -5.91 -42.07 -32.34
N SER A 13 -4.88 -41.42 -31.79
CA SER A 13 -3.47 -41.83 -31.67
C SER A 13 -2.61 -40.56 -31.48
N ALA A 14 -2.07 -40.23 -30.31
CA ALA A 14 -0.97 -40.83 -29.53
C ALA A 14 0.38 -40.11 -29.73
N ASN A 15 1.11 -40.08 -28.61
CA ASN A 15 2.56 -40.07 -28.41
C ASN A 15 3.36 -38.76 -28.19
N ASN A 16 3.93 -38.72 -26.97
CA ASN A 16 5.34 -38.51 -26.58
C ASN A 16 6.06 -37.25 -27.08
N GLY A 17 6.83 -36.51 -26.27
CA GLY A 17 7.48 -36.85 -25.01
C GLY A 17 8.94 -36.41 -25.10
N SER A 18 9.33 -35.41 -24.30
CA SER A 18 10.72 -35.04 -23.93
C SER A 18 10.62 -33.76 -23.11
N GLY A 19 11.18 -33.56 -21.92
CA GLY A 19 12.18 -34.26 -21.15
C GLY A 19 12.89 -33.17 -20.34
N ALA A 20 12.71 -33.13 -19.01
CA ALA A 20 13.51 -32.27 -18.15
C ALA A 20 13.62 -32.85 -16.74
N ARG A 21 14.86 -33.17 -16.38
CA ARG A 21 15.31 -33.87 -15.18
C ARG A 21 14.93 -33.15 -13.90
N ARG A 22 14.37 -33.87 -12.92
CA ARG A 22 14.43 -33.52 -11.51
C ARG A 22 15.87 -33.73 -11.02
N LEU A 23 16.52 -32.66 -10.59
CA LEU A 23 17.72 -32.72 -9.75
C LEU A 23 17.32 -32.43 -8.31
N THR A 24 17.39 -33.47 -7.50
CA THR A 24 17.42 -33.40 -6.04
C THR A 24 18.80 -32.92 -5.60
N ALA A 25 18.88 -31.82 -4.85
CA ALA A 25 20.07 -31.45 -4.09
C ALA A 25 19.66 -31.12 -2.65
N SER A 26 19.98 -32.08 -1.79
CA SER A 26 20.05 -31.95 -0.33
C SER A 26 21.30 -31.15 0.02
N VAL A 27 21.17 -30.08 0.80
CA VAL A 27 22.28 -29.50 1.54
C VAL A 27 21.81 -29.17 2.96
N ALA A 28 22.29 -30.00 3.89
CA ALA A 28 22.24 -29.77 5.32
C ALA A 28 23.23 -28.65 5.70
N ALA A 29 22.81 -27.74 6.58
CA ALA A 29 23.70 -26.84 7.29
C ALA A 29 23.34 -26.84 8.77
N THR A 30 24.17 -27.51 9.56
CA THR A 30 24.23 -27.48 11.02
C THR A 30 24.68 -26.12 11.56
N PRO A 31 24.27 -25.72 12.77
CA PRO A 31 24.61 -24.43 13.37
C PRO A 31 25.99 -24.47 14.07
N ALA A 32 26.83 -23.45 13.86
CA ALA A 32 28.10 -23.30 14.57
C ALA A 32 28.08 -22.11 15.53
N ALA A 33 28.12 -22.48 16.81
CA ALA A 33 28.62 -21.81 18.01
C ALA A 33 28.97 -20.31 17.99
N VAL A 34 28.29 -19.59 18.87
CA VAL A 34 28.72 -18.34 19.52
C VAL A 34 29.97 -18.62 20.36
N SER A 35 31.07 -17.92 20.09
CA SER A 35 32.23 -17.85 20.98
C SER A 35 32.43 -16.42 21.44
N THR A 36 32.10 -16.20 22.72
CA THR A 36 32.43 -15.00 23.49
C THR A 36 33.94 -14.93 23.73
N ARG A 37 34.59 -13.87 23.25
CA ARG A 37 35.88 -13.42 23.78
C ARG A 37 35.79 -11.96 24.21
N THR A 38 35.97 -11.82 25.52
CA THR A 38 36.25 -10.63 26.30
C THR A 38 37.51 -9.92 25.80
N LEU A 39 37.45 -8.58 25.68
CA LEU A 39 38.63 -7.72 25.52
C LEU A 39 39.02 -7.13 26.88
N PRO A 40 40.32 -7.01 27.19
CA PRO A 40 40.80 -6.59 28.49
C PRO A 40 40.78 -5.07 28.67
N THR A 41 40.43 -4.66 29.88
CA THR A 41 40.62 -3.33 30.45
C THR A 41 42.10 -2.97 30.53
N TYR A 42 42.47 -1.77 30.08
CA TYR A 42 43.72 -1.11 30.48
C TYR A 42 43.42 0.25 31.10
N GLY A 43 43.91 0.42 32.32
CA GLY A 43 43.78 1.63 33.13
C GLY A 43 44.69 2.75 32.65
N MET A 44 44.20 3.98 32.80
CA MET A 44 45.00 5.20 32.72
C MET A 44 45.74 5.43 34.04
N PRO A 45 47.02 5.83 34.02
CA PRO A 45 47.60 6.56 35.13
C PRO A 45 47.25 8.05 34.98
N SER A 46 46.76 8.60 36.08
CA SER A 46 46.72 10.02 36.40
C SER A 46 48.12 10.59 36.53
N ASP A 47 48.37 11.78 35.97
CA ASP A 47 49.10 12.80 36.72
C ASP A 47 48.80 14.21 36.22
N ASP A 48 48.53 15.06 37.20
CA ASP A 48 48.21 16.47 37.10
C ASP A 48 49.41 17.29 36.61
N ARG A 49 49.15 18.31 35.79
CA ARG A 49 49.78 19.62 35.99
C ARG A 49 48.92 20.74 35.42
N TYR A 50 48.34 21.48 36.36
CA TYR A 50 47.68 22.77 36.24
C TYR A 50 48.67 23.88 35.86
N MET A 51 48.28 24.78 34.93
CA MET A 51 48.17 26.23 35.14
C MET A 51 47.74 26.94 33.83
N GLY A 52 46.58 27.60 33.84
CA GLY A 52 46.19 28.65 32.86
C GLY A 52 46.73 30.03 33.30
N PRO A 53 46.04 31.18 33.06
CA PRO A 53 44.91 31.48 32.16
C PRO A 53 45.03 32.87 31.45
N SER A 54 44.04 33.28 30.63
CA SER A 54 43.39 34.63 30.65
C SER A 54 42.40 34.83 29.49
N HIS A 55 41.08 34.94 29.80
CA HIS A 55 40.20 36.14 29.70
C HIS A 55 39.72 36.45 28.26
N TYR A 56 38.42 36.59 27.95
CA TYR A 56 37.49 37.59 28.48
C TYR A 56 36.01 37.16 28.47
N ALA A 57 35.26 37.76 29.39
CA ALA A 57 33.81 37.71 29.55
C ALA A 57 33.12 38.78 28.69
N TYR A 58 31.83 38.58 28.36
CA TYR A 58 30.91 39.70 28.15
C TYR A 58 29.50 39.41 28.67
N SER A 59 28.98 40.40 29.37
CA SER A 59 27.71 40.48 30.10
C SER A 59 26.52 40.93 29.22
N HIS A 60 25.33 40.66 29.74
CA HIS A 60 23.99 40.80 29.15
C HIS A 60 23.43 42.24 28.99
N ILE A 61 22.27 42.27 28.29
CA ILE A 61 21.12 43.24 28.29
C ILE A 61 21.31 44.43 27.33
N GLY A 62 20.42 44.80 26.39
CA GLY A 62 19.04 44.44 26.05
C GLY A 62 18.35 45.70 25.49
N GLY A 63 17.59 45.64 24.40
CA GLY A 63 16.79 46.76 23.89
C GLY A 63 16.45 46.70 22.39
N SER A 64 15.15 46.69 22.07
CA SER A 64 14.57 46.60 20.72
C SER A 64 14.42 48.00 20.04
N PRO A 65 13.82 48.14 18.83
CA PRO A 65 14.46 48.64 17.60
C PRO A 65 13.97 50.05 17.18
N PRO A 66 14.45 50.67 16.05
CA PRO A 66 13.69 50.55 14.80
C PRO A 66 14.46 50.70 13.45
N LYS A 67 13.81 50.18 12.40
CA LYS A 67 13.71 50.64 10.98
C LYS A 67 14.94 50.72 10.05
N ALA A 68 14.71 50.16 8.85
CA ALA A 68 15.52 50.22 7.62
C ALA A 68 15.69 51.65 7.05
N PRO A 69 16.74 51.88 6.24
CA PRO A 69 16.57 52.05 4.77
C PRO A 69 17.60 51.21 3.97
N SER A 70 17.21 50.54 2.87
CA SER A 70 17.22 50.98 1.45
C SER A 70 18.60 51.30 0.84
N ASP A 71 18.96 50.51 -0.18
CA ASP A 71 19.78 50.78 -1.36
C ASP A 71 20.96 51.77 -1.29
N ARG A 72 22.17 51.26 -1.58
CA ARG A 72 22.89 51.63 -2.82
C ARG A 72 24.22 50.86 -2.96
N THR A 73 24.36 50.24 -4.12
CA THR A 73 25.62 49.94 -4.82
C THR A 73 26.56 51.13 -4.88
N THR A 74 27.85 50.91 -4.62
CA THR A 74 28.96 51.44 -5.45
C THR A 74 30.24 50.68 -5.16
N ALA A 75 30.80 50.09 -6.21
CA ALA A 75 32.15 49.57 -6.25
C ALA A 75 33.16 50.72 -6.24
N TYR A 76 34.31 50.51 -5.58
CA TYR A 76 35.57 51.15 -5.97
C TYR A 76 36.73 50.21 -5.63
N ASN A 77 37.42 49.78 -6.69
CA ASN A 77 38.78 49.23 -6.62
C ASN A 77 39.76 50.40 -6.43
N ASN A 78 40.84 50.16 -5.66
CA ASN A 78 42.20 50.66 -5.84
C ASN A 78 43.05 49.97 -4.75
N ALA A 79 43.93 49.01 -5.05
CA ALA A 79 45.22 49.13 -5.75
C ALA A 79 46.22 50.04 -5.03
N GLY A 80 47.18 49.38 -4.34
CA GLY A 80 48.56 49.81 -4.18
C GLY A 80 48.89 50.70 -2.98
N VAL A 81 49.87 50.27 -2.17
CA VAL A 81 51.20 50.92 -2.03
C VAL A 81 51.97 50.19 -0.91
N ILE A 82 53.20 49.77 -1.24
CA ILE A 82 54.24 49.32 -0.31
C ILE A 82 55.07 50.54 0.08
N THR A 83 55.31 50.75 1.38
CA THR A 83 56.54 51.41 1.87
C THR A 83 56.94 50.90 3.25
N SER A 84 58.25 50.82 3.42
CA SER A 84 59.05 50.14 4.46
C SER A 84 59.19 50.90 5.79
N GLU A 85 59.61 50.14 6.81
CA GLU A 85 60.45 50.49 7.97
C GLU A 85 59.87 51.24 9.20
N LYS A 86 59.77 50.54 10.36
CA LYS A 86 60.76 50.63 11.46
C LYS A 86 60.45 49.71 12.67
N HIS A 87 61.56 49.16 13.18
CA HIS A 87 61.86 48.53 14.48
C HIS A 87 60.83 48.48 15.62
N GLY A 88 60.69 47.27 16.18
CA GLY A 88 60.83 46.99 17.62
C GLY A 88 59.56 47.05 18.48
N ASP A 89 58.94 45.91 18.75
CA ASP A 89 58.83 45.37 20.12
C ASP A 89 58.29 43.92 20.07
N LEU A 90 58.87 43.02 20.88
CA LEU A 90 58.42 41.64 21.02
C LEU A 90 57.14 41.64 21.89
N SER A 91 56.00 41.34 21.28
CA SER A 91 54.79 40.90 21.99
C SER A 91 54.44 39.48 21.57
N PRO A 92 53.93 38.63 22.47
CA PRO A 92 53.70 37.22 22.18
C PRO A 92 52.71 37.13 21.02
N ALA A 93 53.08 36.34 20.01
CA ALA A 93 52.23 36.06 18.86
C ALA A 93 50.84 35.66 19.35
N HIS A 94 49.88 36.57 19.19
CA HIS A 94 48.48 36.23 19.28
C HIS A 94 48.26 35.22 18.15
N GLU A 95 48.10 33.94 18.49
CA GLU A 95 47.53 32.96 17.56
C GLU A 95 46.24 33.59 17.05
N THR A 96 46.31 34.10 15.82
CA THR A 96 45.15 34.57 15.10
C THR A 96 44.35 33.31 14.82
N ILE A 97 43.41 33.01 15.71
CA ILE A 97 42.35 32.06 15.44
C ILE A 97 41.66 32.64 14.21
N GLU A 98 41.96 32.06 13.04
CA GLU A 98 41.24 32.41 11.83
C GLU A 98 39.76 32.13 12.11
N ASP A 99 38.98 33.22 12.25
CA ASP A 99 37.53 33.14 12.36
C ASP A 99 37.01 32.57 11.03
N VAL A 100 36.90 31.25 10.97
CA VAL A 100 36.34 30.57 9.80
C VAL A 100 34.91 31.06 9.64
N GLU A 101 34.64 31.76 8.54
CA GLU A 101 33.32 32.28 8.24
C GLU A 101 32.28 31.15 8.30
N ILE A 102 31.39 31.23 9.29
CA ILE A 102 30.30 30.27 9.45
C ILE A 102 29.35 30.38 8.26
N THR A 103 29.37 29.36 7.41
CA THR A 103 28.53 29.25 6.23
C THR A 103 27.03 29.29 6.58
N ARG A 104 26.20 29.79 5.66
CA ARG A 104 24.72 29.83 5.84
C ARG A 104 24.15 28.43 6.12
N THR A 105 24.67 27.41 5.44
CA THR A 105 24.30 26.00 5.67
C THR A 105 24.55 25.57 7.10
N ARG A 106 25.70 25.94 7.67
CA ARG A 106 26.05 25.62 9.06
C ARG A 106 25.09 26.25 10.06
N ARG A 107 24.66 27.50 9.81
CA ARG A 107 23.69 28.21 10.66
C ARG A 107 22.31 27.54 10.62
N ILE A 108 21.80 27.23 9.43
CA ILE A 108 20.49 26.55 9.27
C ILE A 108 20.51 25.17 9.93
N TRP A 109 21.55 24.37 9.70
CA TRP A 109 21.70 23.07 10.34
C TRP A 109 21.74 23.19 11.87
N SER A 110 22.48 24.16 12.39
CA SER A 110 22.51 24.43 13.82
C SER A 110 21.10 24.73 14.37
N THR A 111 20.31 25.58 13.70
CA THR A 111 18.93 25.86 14.08
C THR A 111 18.04 24.60 14.07
N ILE A 112 18.17 23.73 13.07
CA ILE A 112 17.41 22.47 12.97
C ILE A 112 17.79 21.52 14.11
N THR A 113 19.08 21.37 14.41
CA THR A 113 19.54 20.48 15.50
C THR A 113 19.02 20.96 16.85
N TRP A 114 18.97 22.28 17.08
CA TRP A 114 18.36 22.88 18.25
C TRP A 114 16.84 22.66 18.29
N ALA A 115 16.15 22.78 17.17
CA ALA A 115 14.71 22.53 17.08
C ALA A 115 14.34 21.06 17.32
N LEU A 116 15.15 20.09 16.86
CA LEU A 116 14.90 18.66 17.07
C LEU A 116 15.31 18.17 18.46
N THR A 117 16.27 18.84 19.11
CA THR A 117 16.77 18.49 20.45
C THR A 117 16.31 19.45 21.55
N TRP A 118 15.27 20.24 21.27
CA TRP A 118 14.76 21.30 22.14
C TRP A 118 14.33 20.79 23.52
N TRP A 119 13.81 19.57 23.58
CA TRP A 119 13.36 18.88 24.79
C TRP A 119 14.52 18.41 25.69
N VAL A 120 15.77 18.49 25.23
CA VAL A 120 16.97 18.22 26.05
C VAL A 120 17.73 19.53 26.28
N PRO A 121 17.50 20.22 27.41
CA PRO A 121 18.13 21.51 27.67
C PRO A 121 19.62 21.33 28.03
N SER A 122 20.44 22.32 27.67
CA SER A 122 21.90 22.29 27.88
C SER A 122 22.38 22.05 29.32
N PRO A 123 21.65 22.49 30.38
CA PRO A 123 21.99 22.16 31.76
C PRO A 123 21.95 20.66 32.05
N LEU A 124 20.98 19.93 31.49
CA LEU A 124 20.85 18.47 31.67
C LEU A 124 22.05 17.73 31.06
N LEU A 125 22.53 18.19 29.90
CA LEU A 125 23.70 17.62 29.23
C LEU A 125 25.00 17.91 29.97
N SER A 126 25.12 19.08 30.61
CA SER A 126 26.28 19.41 31.42
C SER A 126 26.30 18.70 32.78
N LEU A 127 25.13 18.49 33.40
CA LEU A 127 25.02 17.91 34.73
C LEU A 127 25.00 16.38 34.71
N CYS A 128 24.13 15.78 33.88
CA CYS A 128 23.97 14.33 33.79
C CYS A 128 24.90 13.71 32.73
N GLY A 129 25.16 14.42 31.63
CA GLY A 129 26.00 13.93 30.53
C GLY A 129 27.49 14.19 30.68
N ARG A 130 27.92 14.91 31.74
CA ARG A 130 29.32 15.38 31.96
C ARG A 130 29.95 16.11 30.75
N MET A 131 29.14 16.60 29.82
CA MET A 131 29.60 17.33 28.63
C MET A 131 29.75 18.82 28.97
N LYS A 132 30.88 19.20 29.57
CA LYS A 132 31.15 20.58 30.01
C LYS A 132 31.41 21.55 28.84
N ARG A 133 32.05 21.08 27.77
CA ARG A 133 32.42 21.92 26.61
C ARG A 133 31.23 22.13 25.66
N SER A 134 31.13 23.30 25.04
CA SER A 134 30.02 23.69 24.14
C SER A 134 30.08 22.99 22.78
N ASP A 135 31.27 22.77 22.25
CA ASP A 135 31.57 21.99 21.04
C ASP A 135 31.09 20.53 21.16
N VAL A 136 31.38 19.86 22.28
CA VAL A 136 30.96 18.48 22.54
C VAL A 136 29.44 18.37 22.64
N ARG A 137 28.79 19.33 23.28
CA ARG A 137 27.32 19.39 23.36
C ARG A 137 26.68 19.60 21.99
N MET A 138 27.27 20.45 21.15
CA MET A 138 26.80 20.67 19.79
C MET A 138 26.94 19.41 18.93
N ALA A 139 28.10 18.74 18.99
CA ALA A 139 28.33 17.49 18.27
C ALA A 139 27.38 16.37 18.71
N TRP A 140 27.04 16.31 20.00
CA TRP A 140 26.03 15.39 20.52
C TRP A 140 24.63 15.70 19.94
N ARG A 141 24.21 16.97 19.97
CA ARG A 141 22.92 17.40 19.42
C ARG A 141 22.80 17.07 17.92
N GLU A 142 23.88 17.24 17.17
CA GLU A 142 23.93 16.89 15.75
C GLU A 142 23.70 15.40 15.50
N LYS A 143 24.39 14.54 16.26
CA LYS A 143 24.22 13.08 16.16
C LYS A 143 22.79 12.65 16.50
N VAL A 144 22.23 13.19 17.57
CA VAL A 144 20.85 12.88 17.98
C VAL A 144 19.84 13.40 16.96
N ALA A 145 20.02 14.61 16.43
CA ALA A 145 19.17 15.15 15.36
C ALA A 145 19.19 14.26 14.12
N ILE A 146 20.36 13.73 13.72
CA ILE A 146 20.47 12.74 12.63
C ILE A 146 19.67 11.48 12.94
N CYS A 147 19.79 10.92 14.16
CA CYS A 147 19.00 9.76 14.57
C CYS A 147 17.48 10.01 14.50
N PHE A 148 17.01 11.20 14.92
CA PHE A 148 15.60 11.58 14.81
C PHE A 148 15.13 11.71 13.36
N ILE A 149 15.92 12.36 12.51
CA ILE A 149 15.59 12.49 11.08
C ILE A 149 15.45 11.11 10.45
N ILE A 150 16.39 10.20 10.73
CA ILE A 150 16.32 8.82 10.25
C ILE A 150 15.05 8.13 10.76
N PHE A 151 14.74 8.25 12.05
CA PHE A 151 13.51 7.69 12.64
C PHE A 151 12.24 8.22 11.95
N PHE A 152 12.11 9.53 11.76
CA PHE A 152 10.95 10.12 11.09
C PHE A 152 10.82 9.68 9.63
N ILE A 153 11.94 9.59 8.90
CA ILE A 153 11.94 9.06 7.53
C ILE A 153 11.46 7.59 7.51
N TRP A 154 11.90 6.77 8.46
CA TRP A 154 11.41 5.40 8.60
C TRP A 154 9.92 5.33 8.94
N CYS A 155 9.43 6.18 9.84
CA CYS A 155 8.00 6.26 10.16
C CYS A 155 7.17 6.66 8.94
N ILE A 156 7.62 7.66 8.17
CA ILE A 156 6.96 8.08 6.92
C ILE A 156 6.96 6.92 5.92
N LEU A 157 8.08 6.22 5.76
CA LEU A 157 8.20 5.08 4.86
C LEU A 157 7.22 3.95 5.25
N LEU A 158 7.15 3.59 6.54
CA LEU A 158 6.19 2.60 7.02
C LEU A 158 4.73 3.04 6.83
N PHE A 159 4.44 4.32 7.06
CA PHE A 159 3.12 4.89 6.79
C PHE A 159 2.77 4.82 5.30
N VAL A 160 3.70 5.12 4.40
CA VAL A 160 3.48 5.06 2.95
C VAL A 160 3.27 3.62 2.47
N ILE A 161 3.97 2.62 3.05
CA ILE A 161 3.82 1.21 2.66
C ILE A 161 2.51 0.62 3.21
N ILE A 162 2.22 0.81 4.50
CA ILE A 162 1.11 0.12 5.19
C ILE A 162 -0.09 1.06 5.38
N GLY A 163 0.16 2.24 5.92
CA GLY A 163 -0.87 3.20 6.30
C GLY A 163 -1.65 3.76 5.11
N LEU A 164 -0.96 4.13 4.03
CA LEU A 164 -1.60 4.66 2.82
C LEU A 164 -2.50 3.63 2.15
N GLY A 165 -2.09 2.36 2.12
CA GLY A 165 -2.91 1.25 1.62
C GLY A 165 -4.22 1.12 2.40
N LEU A 166 -4.16 1.10 3.73
CA LEU A 166 -5.34 1.01 4.60
C LEU A 166 -6.22 2.27 4.54
N LEU A 167 -5.63 3.45 4.29
CA LEU A 167 -6.35 4.72 4.19
C LEU A 167 -7.10 4.85 2.86
N LEU A 168 -6.47 4.47 1.75
CA LEU A 168 -7.08 4.56 0.41
C LEU A 168 -8.05 3.41 0.14
N CYS A 169 -7.79 2.23 0.71
CA CYS A 169 -8.56 1.02 0.52
C CYS A 169 -8.87 0.39 1.89
N PRO A 170 -9.94 0.82 2.58
CA PRO A 170 -10.33 0.21 3.84
C PRO A 170 -10.71 -1.26 3.60
N ARG A 171 -10.54 -2.09 4.63
CA ARG A 171 -10.98 -3.49 4.56
C ARG A 171 -12.50 -3.54 4.52
N GLU A 172 -13.03 -4.08 3.44
CA GLU A 172 -14.46 -4.34 3.27
C GLU A 172 -14.74 -5.84 3.31
N TYR A 173 -15.88 -6.21 3.87
CA TYR A 173 -16.38 -7.59 3.90
C TYR A 173 -17.26 -7.80 2.67
N VAL A 174 -16.61 -8.13 1.55
CA VAL A 174 -17.24 -8.30 0.24
C VAL A 174 -16.73 -9.58 -0.44
N TRP A 175 -17.60 -10.21 -1.22
CA TRP A 175 -17.29 -11.45 -1.94
C TRP A 175 -17.87 -11.42 -3.36
N THR A 176 -17.10 -11.89 -4.32
CA THR A 176 -17.57 -12.22 -5.67
C THR A 176 -18.33 -13.55 -5.65
N MET A 177 -19.18 -13.78 -6.65
CA MET A 177 -19.87 -15.06 -6.78
C MET A 177 -18.90 -16.24 -6.96
N ASP A 178 -17.75 -16.02 -7.59
CA ASP A 178 -16.70 -17.04 -7.71
C ASP A 178 -16.08 -17.38 -6.34
N GLU A 179 -15.81 -16.37 -5.50
CA GLU A 179 -15.36 -16.59 -4.12
C GLU A 179 -16.41 -17.36 -3.31
N VAL A 180 -17.70 -16.98 -3.43
CA VAL A 180 -18.81 -17.69 -2.77
C VAL A 180 -18.88 -19.15 -3.22
N SER A 181 -18.70 -19.43 -4.51
CA SER A 181 -18.74 -20.80 -5.07
C SER A 181 -17.69 -21.74 -4.46
N GLY A 182 -16.57 -21.19 -3.98
CA GLY A 182 -15.53 -21.94 -3.27
C GLY A 182 -15.93 -22.42 -1.88
N HIS A 183 -16.96 -21.82 -1.28
CA HIS A 183 -17.49 -22.17 0.05
C HIS A 183 -18.68 -23.14 -0.08
N ASN A 184 -18.41 -24.33 -0.64
CA ASN A 184 -19.43 -25.33 -0.98
C ASN A 184 -19.34 -26.64 -0.18
N SER A 185 -18.69 -26.63 0.98
CA SER A 185 -18.39 -27.83 1.77
C SER A 185 -19.09 -27.81 3.13
N GLU A 186 -19.31 -28.96 3.75
CA GLU A 186 -20.06 -29.07 5.02
C GLU A 186 -19.55 -28.23 6.19
N LYS A 187 -18.25 -27.90 6.18
CA LYS A 187 -17.59 -27.12 7.23
C LYS A 187 -17.40 -25.65 6.85
N ASP A 188 -17.79 -25.30 5.63
CA ASP A 188 -17.59 -24.00 5.03
C ASP A 188 -18.60 -23.82 3.88
N THR A 189 -19.81 -23.38 4.24
CA THR A 189 -20.99 -23.30 3.36
C THR A 189 -21.53 -21.88 3.33
N TYR A 190 -21.28 -21.17 2.24
CA TYR A 190 -21.85 -19.84 2.03
C TYR A 190 -22.95 -19.89 0.98
N ILE A 191 -23.90 -18.96 1.09
CA ILE A 191 -24.93 -18.72 0.07
C ILE A 191 -25.01 -17.24 -0.23
N ALA A 192 -25.36 -16.91 -1.47
CA ALA A 192 -25.68 -15.55 -1.87
C ALA A 192 -27.20 -15.39 -1.98
N MET A 193 -27.74 -14.30 -1.46
CA MET A 193 -29.14 -13.96 -1.62
C MET A 193 -29.32 -12.44 -1.63
N ARG A 194 -29.95 -11.91 -2.67
CA ARG A 194 -30.28 -10.48 -2.87
C ARG A 194 -29.11 -9.55 -2.60
N GLY A 195 -27.97 -9.87 -3.20
CA GLY A 195 -26.75 -9.06 -3.11
C GLY A 195 -26.03 -9.12 -1.76
N HIS A 196 -26.36 -10.09 -0.92
CA HIS A 196 -25.71 -10.33 0.37
C HIS A 196 -25.20 -11.77 0.47
N VAL A 197 -24.11 -11.96 1.21
CA VAL A 197 -23.50 -13.27 1.47
C VAL A 197 -23.74 -13.68 2.92
N TYR A 198 -24.15 -14.94 3.09
CA TYR A 198 -24.50 -15.53 4.38
C TYR A 198 -23.71 -16.81 4.63
N ASP A 199 -23.14 -16.93 5.82
CA ASP A 199 -22.46 -18.14 6.30
C ASP A 199 -23.45 -19.04 7.02
N VAL A 200 -23.97 -20.02 6.28
CA VAL A 200 -25.00 -20.95 6.76
C VAL A 200 -24.40 -22.27 7.27
N THR A 201 -23.07 -22.34 7.46
CA THR A 201 -22.36 -23.54 7.92
C THR A 201 -22.97 -24.12 9.19
N GLN A 202 -23.27 -23.28 10.18
CA GLN A 202 -23.89 -23.72 11.43
C GLN A 202 -25.39 -24.04 11.27
N TYR A 203 -26.03 -23.42 10.28
CA TYR A 203 -27.45 -23.61 9.98
C TYR A 203 -27.72 -24.94 9.26
N LEU A 204 -26.72 -25.56 8.63
CA LEU A 204 -26.83 -26.88 8.00
C LEU A 204 -27.34 -28.01 8.90
N ASN A 205 -27.18 -27.89 10.22
CA ASN A 205 -27.67 -28.89 11.16
C ASN A 205 -29.07 -28.56 11.71
N GLN A 206 -29.60 -27.37 11.39
CA GLN A 206 -30.94 -26.96 11.77
C GLN A 206 -31.95 -27.59 10.82
N LYS A 207 -32.80 -28.46 11.37
CA LYS A 207 -33.94 -28.99 10.63
C LYS A 207 -34.94 -27.86 10.43
N HIS A 208 -35.18 -27.48 9.18
CA HIS A 208 -36.25 -26.58 8.80
C HIS A 208 -37.09 -27.23 7.69
N GLY A 209 -38.35 -26.80 7.58
CA GLY A 209 -39.35 -27.44 6.73
C GLY A 209 -40.40 -28.20 7.53
N VAL A 210 -41.31 -28.84 6.81
CA VAL A 210 -42.46 -29.57 7.37
C VAL A 210 -42.16 -31.06 7.45
N SER A 211 -42.92 -31.83 8.23
CA SER A 211 -42.68 -33.27 8.42
C SER A 211 -42.60 -34.09 7.12
N SER A 212 -43.29 -33.66 6.06
CA SER A 212 -43.26 -34.29 4.73
C SER A 212 -42.08 -33.83 3.85
N PHE A 213 -41.45 -32.70 4.16
CA PHE A 213 -40.37 -32.07 3.40
C PHE A 213 -39.40 -31.39 4.37
N VAL A 214 -38.50 -32.18 4.93
CA VAL A 214 -37.46 -31.70 5.85
C VAL A 214 -36.21 -31.40 5.04
N ALA A 215 -35.67 -30.18 5.21
CA ALA A 215 -34.37 -29.85 4.67
C ALA A 215 -33.30 -30.64 5.44
N SER A 216 -32.83 -31.73 4.84
CA SER A 216 -31.67 -32.46 5.35
C SER A 216 -30.39 -31.68 5.05
N LYS A 217 -29.31 -32.03 5.74
CA LYS A 217 -27.98 -31.45 5.51
C LYS A 217 -27.55 -31.60 4.04
N ASP A 218 -27.69 -32.81 3.49
CA ASP A 218 -27.34 -33.09 2.09
C ASP A 218 -28.14 -32.23 1.11
N LEU A 219 -29.42 -32.00 1.40
CA LEU A 219 -30.27 -31.15 0.58
C LEU A 219 -29.88 -29.68 0.68
N MET A 220 -29.49 -29.20 1.87
CA MET A 220 -28.99 -27.84 2.05
C MET A 220 -27.64 -27.62 1.36
N LEU A 221 -26.77 -28.63 1.30
CA LEU A 221 -25.49 -28.54 0.62
C LEU A 221 -25.63 -28.31 -0.89
N MET A 222 -26.76 -28.69 -1.50
CA MET A 222 -27.02 -28.38 -2.91
C MET A 222 -27.12 -26.87 -3.19
N TYR A 223 -27.37 -26.06 -2.16
CA TYR A 223 -27.44 -24.61 -2.25
C TYR A 223 -26.08 -23.94 -1.98
N ALA A 224 -25.10 -24.70 -1.50
CA ALA A 224 -23.81 -24.19 -1.07
C ALA A 224 -23.04 -23.61 -2.25
N GLY A 225 -22.54 -22.39 -2.08
CA GLY A 225 -21.79 -21.66 -3.09
C GLY A 225 -22.65 -21.06 -4.22
N LEU A 226 -23.98 -21.05 -4.10
CA LEU A 226 -24.90 -20.57 -5.13
C LEU A 226 -25.70 -19.34 -4.70
N ASP A 227 -26.26 -18.64 -5.69
CA ASP A 227 -27.32 -17.64 -5.48
C ASP A 227 -28.66 -18.35 -5.32
N VAL A 228 -29.35 -18.11 -4.20
CA VAL A 228 -30.59 -18.80 -3.82
C VAL A 228 -31.85 -17.95 -3.98
N ASN A 229 -31.79 -16.87 -4.77
CA ASN A 229 -32.93 -15.94 -4.96
C ASN A 229 -34.19 -16.65 -5.44
N ALA A 230 -34.05 -17.61 -6.37
CA ALA A 230 -35.17 -18.39 -6.91
C ALA A 230 -35.89 -19.24 -5.84
N SER A 231 -35.19 -19.63 -4.76
CA SER A 231 -35.77 -20.38 -3.65
C SER A 231 -36.48 -19.52 -2.61
N PHE A 232 -36.29 -18.20 -2.65
CA PHE A 232 -36.96 -17.24 -1.78
C PHE A 232 -37.66 -16.14 -2.60
N PRO A 233 -38.68 -16.52 -3.40
CA PRO A 233 -39.43 -15.56 -4.20
C PRO A 233 -40.24 -14.63 -3.28
N ILE A 234 -40.19 -13.33 -3.54
CA ILE A 234 -40.96 -12.32 -2.81
C ILE A 234 -42.11 -11.85 -3.69
N ALA A 235 -43.32 -11.77 -3.13
CA ALA A 235 -44.45 -11.17 -3.82
C ALA A 235 -44.16 -9.69 -4.09
N VAL A 236 -44.46 -9.21 -5.29
CA VAL A 236 -44.17 -7.83 -5.72
C VAL A 236 -44.77 -6.82 -4.74
N ARG A 237 -46.00 -7.05 -4.27
CA ARG A 237 -46.65 -6.18 -3.28
C ARG A 237 -45.93 -6.13 -1.93
N THR A 238 -45.29 -7.22 -1.50
CA THR A 238 -44.52 -7.25 -0.26
C THR A 238 -43.23 -6.44 -0.38
N ALA A 239 -42.55 -6.52 -1.53
CA ALA A 239 -41.31 -5.77 -1.75
C ALA A 239 -41.53 -4.31 -2.15
N CYS A 240 -42.64 -4.01 -2.84
CA CYS A 240 -42.97 -2.73 -3.47
C CYS A 240 -44.32 -2.18 -2.96
N SER A 241 -44.53 -2.20 -1.64
CA SER A 241 -45.81 -1.82 -1.01
C SER A 241 -46.26 -0.38 -1.30
N GLY A 242 -45.33 0.52 -1.63
CA GLY A 242 -45.62 1.89 -2.05
C GLY A 242 -46.02 2.06 -3.52
N LEU A 243 -45.85 1.02 -4.35
CA LEU A 243 -46.14 1.06 -5.80
C LEU A 243 -47.31 0.15 -6.19
N VAL A 244 -47.49 -0.99 -5.49
CA VAL A 244 -48.56 -1.94 -5.76
C VAL A 244 -49.65 -1.85 -4.70
N SER A 245 -50.82 -1.38 -5.10
CA SER A 245 -51.98 -1.27 -4.22
C SER A 245 -52.61 -2.64 -3.90
N GLN A 246 -53.37 -2.69 -2.79
CA GLN A 246 -54.18 -3.87 -2.45
C GLN A 246 -55.20 -4.25 -3.53
N LYS A 247 -55.68 -3.27 -4.28
CA LYS A 247 -56.63 -3.51 -5.37
C LYS A 247 -55.96 -4.23 -6.55
N ALA A 248 -54.69 -3.93 -6.82
CA ALA A 248 -53.92 -4.53 -7.91
C ALA A 248 -53.47 -5.97 -7.57
N ASP A 249 -53.14 -6.24 -6.30
CA ASP A 249 -52.78 -7.57 -5.82
C ASP A 249 -53.43 -7.89 -4.46
N PRO A 250 -54.72 -8.28 -4.45
CA PRO A 250 -55.44 -8.52 -3.21
C PRO A 250 -54.90 -9.72 -2.42
N ASN A 251 -54.34 -10.71 -3.13
CA ASN A 251 -53.97 -12.01 -2.57
C ASN A 251 -52.45 -12.27 -2.54
N TYR A 252 -51.61 -11.24 -2.75
CA TYR A 252 -50.13 -11.38 -2.79
C TYR A 252 -49.66 -12.44 -3.82
N SER A 253 -50.36 -12.48 -4.95
CA SER A 253 -50.20 -13.47 -6.01
C SER A 253 -49.25 -13.02 -7.11
N MET A 254 -48.84 -11.75 -7.10
CA MET A 254 -47.89 -11.22 -8.08
C MET A 254 -46.47 -11.65 -7.74
N TYR A 255 -45.92 -12.58 -8.53
CA TYR A 255 -44.51 -12.97 -8.52
C TYR A 255 -43.96 -12.79 -9.93
N LEU A 256 -42.74 -12.26 -10.04
CA LEU A 256 -42.09 -12.10 -11.34
C LEU A 256 -41.71 -13.47 -11.92
N ASN A 257 -41.72 -13.56 -13.25
CA ASN A 257 -41.14 -14.68 -13.96
C ASN A 257 -39.62 -14.62 -13.84
N VAL A 258 -39.00 -15.71 -13.40
CA VAL A 258 -37.54 -15.82 -13.35
C VAL A 258 -37.03 -16.01 -14.77
N ALA A 259 -36.22 -15.07 -15.26
CA ALA A 259 -35.67 -15.09 -16.60
C ALA A 259 -34.63 -16.21 -16.76
N ASP A 260 -33.88 -16.50 -15.69
CA ASP A 260 -32.95 -17.63 -15.63
C ASP A 260 -33.66 -18.93 -15.25
N LEU A 261 -34.08 -19.69 -16.27
CA LEU A 261 -34.76 -20.98 -16.07
C LEU A 261 -33.86 -22.03 -15.40
N THR A 262 -32.53 -21.87 -15.47
CA THR A 262 -31.61 -22.81 -14.80
C THR A 262 -31.72 -22.67 -13.29
N ALA A 263 -31.83 -21.45 -12.77
CA ALA A 263 -32.04 -21.17 -11.35
C ALA A 263 -33.32 -21.82 -10.78
N LEU A 264 -34.37 -21.97 -11.60
CA LEU A 264 -35.61 -22.66 -11.21
C LEU A 264 -35.47 -24.19 -11.14
N GLN A 265 -34.57 -24.77 -11.94
CA GLN A 265 -34.35 -26.22 -12.00
C GLN A 265 -33.31 -26.69 -10.98
N THR A 266 -32.41 -25.81 -10.57
CA THR A 266 -31.33 -26.12 -9.61
C THR A 266 -31.86 -26.45 -8.22
N PHE A 267 -32.99 -25.85 -7.82
CA PHE A 267 -33.44 -25.91 -6.43
C PHE A 267 -34.78 -26.66 -6.25
N PRO A 268 -34.79 -27.80 -5.53
CA PRO A 268 -36.03 -28.56 -5.32
C PRO A 268 -37.00 -27.91 -4.32
N PHE A 269 -36.56 -26.90 -3.56
CA PHE A 269 -37.40 -26.23 -2.56
C PHE A 269 -37.55 -24.74 -2.85
N THR A 270 -38.81 -24.29 -2.86
CA THR A 270 -39.17 -22.88 -3.04
C THR A 270 -40.06 -22.41 -1.89
N HIS A 271 -39.62 -21.39 -1.16
CA HIS A 271 -40.30 -20.81 0.00
C HIS A 271 -41.33 -19.75 -0.41
N LYS A 272 -42.21 -20.11 -1.35
CA LYS A 272 -43.30 -19.24 -1.82
C LYS A 272 -44.43 -19.22 -0.78
N VAL A 273 -44.93 -18.04 -0.44
CA VAL A 273 -46.07 -17.91 0.47
C VAL A 273 -47.29 -18.64 -0.10
N GLY A 274 -47.96 -19.41 0.75
CA GLY A 274 -49.13 -20.22 0.39
C GLY A 274 -48.79 -21.52 -0.35
N SER A 275 -47.52 -21.83 -0.65
CA SER A 275 -47.15 -23.06 -1.35
C SER A 275 -47.33 -24.33 -0.50
N MET A 276 -47.24 -24.21 0.82
CA MET A 276 -47.34 -25.34 1.75
C MET A 276 -48.47 -25.12 2.78
N PRO A 277 -49.64 -25.74 2.62
CA PRO A 277 -50.77 -25.60 3.54
C PRO A 277 -50.52 -26.12 4.96
N SER A 278 -49.48 -26.93 5.18
CA SER A 278 -49.15 -27.48 6.50
C SER A 278 -48.21 -26.61 7.33
N SER A 279 -47.52 -25.63 6.73
CA SER A 279 -46.65 -24.69 7.46
C SER A 279 -47.46 -23.52 8.02
N LYS A 280 -47.13 -23.05 9.23
CA LYS A 280 -47.74 -21.85 9.82
C LYS A 280 -47.06 -20.58 9.29
N GLU A 281 -45.75 -20.65 9.08
CA GLU A 281 -44.87 -19.56 8.66
C GLU A 281 -45.12 -19.22 7.19
N LEU A 282 -45.17 -20.21 6.30
CA LEU A 282 -45.43 -19.99 4.86
C LEU A 282 -46.86 -19.54 4.56
N LYS A 283 -47.77 -19.52 5.54
CA LYS A 283 -49.09 -18.89 5.41
C LYS A 283 -49.06 -17.39 5.69
N ASP A 284 -48.06 -16.90 6.41
CA ASP A 284 -47.92 -15.48 6.71
C ASP A 284 -47.44 -14.74 5.46
N GLN A 285 -48.20 -13.75 5.02
CA GLN A 285 -47.82 -12.88 3.88
C GLN A 285 -46.52 -12.10 4.15
N GLY A 286 -46.20 -11.88 5.43
CA GLY A 286 -44.94 -11.30 5.88
C GLY A 286 -43.80 -12.32 6.06
N PHE A 287 -43.92 -13.55 5.53
CA PHE A 287 -42.94 -14.63 5.73
C PHE A 287 -41.48 -14.15 5.58
N TYR A 288 -41.18 -13.48 4.47
CA TYR A 288 -39.83 -13.03 4.16
C TYR A 288 -39.30 -12.01 5.20
N VAL A 289 -40.11 -11.02 5.56
CA VAL A 289 -39.69 -9.94 6.46
C VAL A 289 -39.66 -10.37 7.92
N LYS A 290 -40.58 -11.24 8.35
CA LYS A 290 -40.73 -11.65 9.75
C LYS A 290 -39.86 -12.85 10.13
N TYR A 291 -39.56 -13.74 9.20
CA TYR A 291 -38.86 -15.00 9.49
C TYR A 291 -37.53 -15.08 8.75
N VAL A 292 -37.52 -14.88 7.43
CA VAL A 292 -36.30 -15.06 6.62
C VAL A 292 -35.24 -14.01 6.95
N LEU A 293 -35.58 -12.71 6.86
CA LEU A 293 -34.62 -11.63 7.11
C LEU A 293 -34.02 -11.68 8.52
N PRO A 294 -34.79 -11.81 9.62
CA PRO A 294 -34.21 -11.85 10.96
C PRO A 294 -33.30 -13.05 11.16
N THR A 295 -33.65 -14.23 10.64
CA THR A 295 -32.81 -15.42 10.74
C THR A 295 -31.53 -15.28 9.93
N LEU A 296 -31.60 -14.87 8.66
CA LEU A 296 -30.42 -14.75 7.80
C LEU A 296 -29.49 -13.62 8.24
N ASN A 297 -30.02 -12.53 8.79
CA ASN A 297 -29.19 -11.44 9.30
C ASN A 297 -28.23 -11.86 10.42
N LEU A 298 -28.54 -12.92 11.17
CA LEU A 298 -27.61 -13.51 12.16
C LEU A 298 -26.39 -14.16 11.51
N PHE A 299 -26.51 -14.57 10.25
CA PHE A 299 -25.49 -15.27 9.47
C PHE A 299 -24.86 -14.38 8.40
N LYS A 300 -25.21 -13.09 8.34
CA LYS A 300 -24.69 -12.17 7.32
C LYS A 300 -23.18 -11.99 7.48
N LYS A 301 -22.43 -12.27 6.41
CA LYS A 301 -20.98 -12.03 6.33
C LYS A 301 -20.66 -10.70 5.65
N GLY A 302 -21.41 -10.35 4.61
CA GLY A 302 -21.35 -9.03 3.98
C GLY A 302 -22.05 -9.01 2.63
N ASP A 303 -21.49 -8.33 1.64
CA ASP A 303 -22.18 -8.02 0.39
C ASP A 303 -21.55 -8.72 -0.82
N VAL A 304 -22.38 -9.07 -1.80
CA VAL A 304 -21.90 -9.55 -3.10
C VAL A 304 -21.34 -8.39 -3.89
N VAL A 305 -20.20 -8.58 -4.54
CA VAL A 305 -19.58 -7.60 -5.44
C VAL A 305 -19.42 -8.13 -6.85
N TRP A 306 -19.53 -7.22 -7.81
CA TRP A 306 -19.42 -7.48 -9.23
C TRP A 306 -18.36 -6.60 -9.85
N ASP A 307 -17.52 -7.19 -10.70
CA ASP A 307 -16.58 -6.43 -11.51
C ASP A 307 -17.35 -5.48 -12.46
N TYR A 308 -16.95 -4.21 -12.51
CA TYR A 308 -17.63 -3.21 -13.32
C TYR A 308 -17.59 -3.54 -14.82
N ASP A 309 -16.48 -4.08 -15.33
CA ASP A 309 -16.34 -4.47 -16.72
C ASP A 309 -17.22 -5.69 -17.02
N TRP A 310 -17.37 -6.62 -16.07
CA TRP A 310 -18.34 -7.70 -16.19
C TRP A 310 -19.78 -7.17 -16.28
N VAL A 311 -20.21 -6.28 -15.37
CA VAL A 311 -21.56 -5.66 -15.42
C VAL A 311 -21.77 -4.90 -16.73
N LYS A 312 -20.73 -4.23 -17.22
CA LYS A 312 -20.76 -3.53 -18.50
C LYS A 312 -20.90 -4.49 -19.68
N SER A 313 -20.26 -5.66 -19.65
CA SER A 313 -20.43 -6.70 -20.68
C SER A 313 -21.86 -7.27 -20.68
N MET A 314 -22.45 -7.51 -19.50
CA MET A 314 -23.84 -7.95 -19.38
C MET A 314 -24.79 -6.94 -20.02
N HIS A 315 -24.58 -5.65 -19.77
CA HIS A 315 -25.37 -4.58 -20.38
C HIS A 315 -25.14 -4.48 -21.90
N LYS A 316 -23.90 -4.20 -22.32
CA LYS A 316 -23.61 -3.76 -23.70
C LYS A 316 -23.49 -4.91 -24.68
N ASP A 317 -22.86 -6.00 -24.26
CA ASP A 317 -22.54 -7.11 -25.15
C ASP A 317 -23.67 -8.13 -25.18
N GLN A 318 -24.28 -8.42 -24.02
CA GLN A 318 -25.40 -9.36 -23.90
C GLN A 318 -26.78 -8.70 -23.95
N GLY A 319 -26.86 -7.36 -23.95
CA GLY A 319 -28.13 -6.64 -23.99
C GLY A 319 -29.01 -6.82 -22.75
N LYS A 320 -28.43 -7.20 -21.61
CA LYS A 320 -29.15 -7.50 -20.38
C LYS A 320 -29.46 -6.24 -19.56
N TYR A 321 -30.46 -6.33 -18.70
CA TYR A 321 -30.93 -5.19 -17.89
C TYR A 321 -30.14 -4.98 -16.59
N TRP A 322 -28.81 -5.11 -16.68
CA TRP A 322 -27.88 -4.85 -15.57
C TRP A 322 -27.44 -3.39 -15.58
N ARG A 323 -27.63 -2.67 -14.48
CA ARG A 323 -27.21 -1.27 -14.35
C ARG A 323 -26.63 -0.96 -12.98
N VAL A 324 -25.85 0.11 -12.91
CA VAL A 324 -25.24 0.63 -11.69
C VAL A 324 -25.88 1.96 -11.31
N ILE A 325 -26.30 2.08 -10.05
CA ILE A 325 -26.81 3.32 -9.44
C ILE A 325 -26.08 3.52 -8.11
N ASN A 326 -25.34 4.62 -7.94
CA ASN A 326 -24.61 4.92 -6.71
C ASN A 326 -23.69 3.77 -6.22
N LYS A 327 -22.99 3.09 -7.14
CA LYS A 327 -22.17 1.88 -6.91
C LYS A 327 -22.93 0.60 -6.53
N GLU A 328 -24.25 0.65 -6.50
CA GLU A 328 -25.09 -0.52 -6.31
C GLU A 328 -25.49 -1.08 -7.67
N VAL A 329 -25.52 -2.41 -7.78
CA VAL A 329 -25.82 -3.13 -9.00
C VAL A 329 -27.25 -3.66 -8.91
N TYR A 330 -28.01 -3.40 -9.97
CA TYR A 330 -29.40 -3.81 -10.11
C TYR A 330 -29.58 -4.64 -11.37
N ASN A 331 -30.37 -5.71 -11.27
CA ASN A 331 -30.74 -6.60 -12.38
C ASN A 331 -32.26 -6.62 -12.54
N LEU A 332 -32.75 -6.05 -13.65
CA LEU A 332 -34.18 -5.95 -13.96
C LEU A 332 -34.65 -7.00 -14.99
N GLU A 333 -33.84 -8.02 -15.27
CA GLU A 333 -34.18 -9.04 -16.26
C GLU A 333 -35.54 -9.70 -15.98
N ASP A 334 -35.79 -10.13 -14.74
CA ASP A 334 -37.06 -10.75 -14.33
C ASP A 334 -38.25 -9.81 -14.52
N TYR A 335 -38.03 -8.50 -14.37
CA TYR A 335 -39.06 -7.49 -14.57
C TYR A 335 -39.43 -7.35 -16.05
N PHE A 336 -38.44 -7.13 -16.91
CA PHE A 336 -38.67 -7.01 -18.35
C PHE A 336 -39.20 -8.31 -18.95
N ALA A 337 -38.67 -9.46 -18.54
CA ALA A 337 -39.19 -10.77 -18.93
C ALA A 337 -40.65 -10.99 -18.51
N THR A 338 -41.09 -10.37 -17.41
CA THR A 338 -42.49 -10.46 -16.97
C THR A 338 -43.39 -9.52 -17.78
N ILE A 339 -43.03 -8.25 -17.97
CA ILE A 339 -43.91 -7.27 -18.65
C ILE A 339 -43.97 -7.49 -20.17
N GLU A 340 -42.94 -8.09 -20.76
CA GLU A 340 -42.87 -8.39 -22.19
C GLU A 340 -43.44 -9.78 -22.53
N TYR A 341 -43.76 -10.59 -21.51
CA TYR A 341 -44.36 -11.90 -21.73
C TYR A 341 -45.70 -11.75 -22.47
N PRO A 342 -45.90 -12.40 -23.64
CA PRO A 342 -47.10 -12.20 -24.46
C PRO A 342 -48.42 -12.51 -23.75
N GLY A 343 -48.41 -13.37 -22.73
CA GLY A 343 -49.59 -13.69 -21.93
C GLY A 343 -49.95 -12.64 -20.86
N ASN A 344 -49.09 -11.64 -20.62
CA ASN A 344 -49.31 -10.59 -19.63
C ASN A 344 -49.90 -9.33 -20.29
N THR A 345 -51.23 -9.33 -20.47
CA THR A 345 -51.97 -8.16 -20.98
C THR A 345 -52.38 -7.17 -19.89
N ASP A 346 -52.11 -7.49 -18.63
CA ASP A 346 -52.54 -6.70 -17.47
C ASP A 346 -51.49 -5.63 -17.13
N SER A 347 -51.91 -4.36 -17.10
CA SER A 347 -51.04 -3.23 -16.77
C SER A 347 -50.50 -3.27 -15.33
N LYS A 348 -51.05 -4.11 -14.45
CA LYS A 348 -50.56 -4.26 -13.06
C LYS A 348 -49.08 -4.65 -12.99
N TRP A 349 -48.56 -5.34 -14.00
CA TRP A 349 -47.15 -5.75 -14.05
C TRP A 349 -46.20 -4.58 -14.32
N ARG A 350 -46.68 -3.47 -14.88
CA ARG A 350 -45.94 -2.21 -15.01
C ARG A 350 -46.10 -1.35 -13.76
N PHE A 351 -45.54 -1.83 -12.66
CA PHE A 351 -45.59 -1.15 -11.36
C PHE A 351 -44.41 -0.21 -11.10
N LEU A 352 -43.30 -0.34 -11.82
CA LEU A 352 -42.20 0.62 -11.78
C LEU A 352 -42.59 1.88 -12.56
N SER A 353 -41.94 3.00 -12.26
CA SER A 353 -42.20 4.23 -13.01
C SER A 353 -41.65 4.12 -14.45
N ASN A 354 -42.33 4.75 -15.40
CA ASN A 354 -41.88 4.84 -16.79
C ASN A 354 -40.48 5.47 -16.91
N HIS A 355 -40.07 6.33 -15.96
CA HIS A 355 -38.72 6.89 -15.95
C HIS A 355 -37.66 5.81 -15.68
N ILE A 356 -37.95 4.83 -14.82
CA ILE A 356 -37.05 3.71 -14.54
C ILE A 356 -37.02 2.76 -15.73
N GLU A 357 -38.17 2.45 -16.31
CA GLU A 357 -38.24 1.64 -17.53
C GLU A 357 -37.36 2.24 -18.63
N ASN A 358 -37.48 3.55 -18.89
CA ASN A 358 -36.73 4.22 -19.97
C ASN A 358 -35.21 4.28 -19.76
N ILE A 359 -34.72 4.37 -18.52
CA ILE A 359 -33.26 4.39 -18.26
C ILE A 359 -32.63 2.99 -18.25
N PHE A 360 -33.44 1.94 -18.09
CA PHE A 360 -33.00 0.54 -18.16
C PHE A 360 -33.23 -0.08 -19.54
N ASP A 361 -34.28 0.33 -20.26
CA ASP A 361 -34.67 -0.15 -21.60
C ASP A 361 -34.16 0.79 -22.71
N ASP A 362 -32.85 1.06 -22.69
CA ASP A 362 -32.17 1.81 -23.75
C ASP A 362 -31.73 0.90 -24.92
N LYS A 363 -32.32 -0.29 -25.04
CA LYS A 363 -31.96 -1.34 -26.00
C LYS A 363 -30.46 -1.73 -25.93
N GLY A 364 -29.84 -1.58 -24.75
CA GLY A 364 -28.42 -1.84 -24.52
C GLY A 364 -27.48 -0.71 -24.96
N ALA A 365 -28.03 0.40 -25.46
CA ALA A 365 -27.29 1.53 -26.00
C ALA A 365 -27.34 2.75 -25.06
N GLY A 366 -26.53 2.69 -24.01
CA GLY A 366 -26.32 3.82 -23.10
C GLY A 366 -25.12 3.63 -22.17
N SER A 367 -25.20 4.24 -20.99
CA SER A 367 -24.22 4.09 -19.92
C SER A 367 -24.63 2.94 -19.00
N THR A 368 -23.66 2.13 -18.56
CA THR A 368 -23.91 1.08 -17.55
C THR A 368 -24.14 1.70 -16.17
N ASP A 369 -23.40 2.75 -15.85
CA ASP A 369 -23.66 3.60 -14.70
C ASP A 369 -24.67 4.68 -15.09
N ILE A 370 -25.89 4.53 -14.56
CA ILE A 370 -27.03 5.42 -14.81
C ILE A 370 -27.30 6.33 -13.61
N THR A 371 -26.32 6.50 -12.71
CA THR A 371 -26.46 7.32 -11.49
C THR A 371 -26.83 8.77 -11.83
N LYS A 372 -26.29 9.31 -12.92
CA LYS A 372 -26.57 10.70 -13.34
C LYS A 372 -28.01 10.84 -13.81
N GLU A 373 -28.49 9.88 -14.58
CA GLU A 373 -29.84 9.79 -15.13
C GLU A 373 -30.84 9.59 -13.99
N TRP A 374 -30.56 8.69 -13.06
CA TRP A 374 -31.36 8.45 -11.85
C TRP A 374 -31.58 9.74 -11.03
N ASN A 375 -30.51 10.51 -10.81
CA ASN A 375 -30.55 11.75 -10.03
C ASN A 375 -31.23 12.92 -10.78
N ARG A 376 -31.41 12.83 -12.10
CA ARG A 376 -32.08 13.86 -12.91
C ARG A 376 -33.59 13.68 -13.00
N ILE A 377 -34.12 12.52 -12.61
CA ILE A 377 -35.55 12.27 -12.66
C ILE A 377 -36.25 13.19 -11.65
N PRO A 378 -37.30 13.93 -12.08
CA PRO A 378 -38.03 14.84 -11.22
C PRO A 378 -38.99 14.06 -10.29
N TRP A 379 -38.46 13.53 -9.20
CA TRP A 379 -39.26 12.77 -8.23
C TRP A 379 -39.90 13.67 -7.16
N THR A 380 -41.09 13.31 -6.69
CA THR A 380 -41.50 13.68 -5.34
C THR A 380 -40.76 12.81 -4.30
N PRO A 381 -40.52 13.29 -3.06
CA PRO A 381 -39.80 12.50 -2.05
C PRO A 381 -40.43 11.13 -1.75
N SER A 382 -41.77 11.05 -1.76
CA SER A 382 -42.50 9.79 -1.55
C SER A 382 -42.34 8.80 -2.70
N GLU A 383 -42.39 9.28 -3.95
CA GLU A 383 -42.19 8.44 -5.14
C GLU A 383 -40.76 7.94 -5.23
N HIS A 384 -39.78 8.81 -4.96
CA HIS A 384 -38.37 8.43 -4.95
C HIS A 384 -38.12 7.30 -3.96
N GLN A 385 -38.59 7.45 -2.71
CA GLN A 385 -38.42 6.44 -1.68
C GLN A 385 -39.14 5.13 -2.01
N ALA A 386 -40.37 5.20 -2.54
CA ALA A 386 -41.15 4.01 -2.90
C ALA A 386 -40.47 3.20 -4.02
N ASN A 387 -39.98 3.89 -5.06
CA ASN A 387 -39.25 3.26 -6.15
C ASN A 387 -37.89 2.72 -5.69
N TYR A 388 -37.13 3.50 -4.93
CA TYR A 388 -35.84 3.06 -4.40
C TYR A 388 -35.98 1.82 -3.51
N ASN A 389 -36.97 1.80 -2.60
CA ASN A 389 -37.24 0.63 -1.76
C ASN A 389 -37.63 -0.60 -2.57
N CYS A 390 -38.48 -0.43 -3.59
CA CYS A 390 -38.87 -1.51 -4.49
C CYS A 390 -37.65 -2.09 -5.23
N MET A 391 -36.83 -1.21 -5.82
CA MET A 391 -35.58 -1.56 -6.49
C MET A 391 -34.64 -2.33 -5.56
N LYS A 392 -34.44 -1.81 -4.35
CA LYS A 392 -33.55 -2.39 -3.35
C LYS A 392 -34.02 -3.76 -2.86
N ASN A 393 -35.33 -3.96 -2.73
CA ASN A 393 -35.88 -5.21 -2.21
C ASN A 393 -35.97 -6.32 -3.28
N LEU A 394 -36.31 -5.98 -4.53
CA LEU A 394 -36.50 -6.97 -5.61
C LEU A 394 -35.28 -7.20 -6.48
N PHE A 395 -34.60 -6.12 -6.90
CA PHE A 395 -33.69 -6.16 -8.05
C PHE A 395 -32.23 -5.92 -7.69
N TYR A 396 -31.93 -5.60 -6.43
CA TYR A 396 -30.56 -5.43 -5.97
C TYR A 396 -29.81 -6.76 -5.93
N VAL A 397 -28.65 -6.78 -6.58
CA VAL A 397 -27.81 -7.98 -6.74
C VAL A 397 -26.40 -7.81 -6.18
N GLY A 398 -26.03 -6.63 -5.67
CA GLY A 398 -24.73 -6.41 -5.04
C GLY A 398 -24.18 -5.02 -5.26
N LYS A 399 -22.87 -4.85 -5.05
CA LYS A 399 -22.14 -3.60 -5.29
C LYS A 399 -21.09 -3.77 -6.36
N VAL A 400 -20.57 -2.66 -6.89
CA VAL A 400 -19.40 -2.69 -7.77
C VAL A 400 -18.16 -3.01 -6.95
N ASP A 401 -17.30 -3.90 -7.47
CA ASP A 401 -16.03 -4.24 -6.83
C ASP A 401 -15.00 -3.11 -7.01
N ASP A 402 -14.74 -2.38 -5.93
CA ASP A 402 -13.74 -1.30 -5.88
C ASP A 402 -12.32 -1.80 -5.58
N ARG A 403 -12.10 -3.11 -5.33
CA ARG A 403 -10.77 -3.66 -4.96
C ARG A 403 -9.73 -3.50 -6.06
N GLN A 404 -10.15 -3.60 -7.32
CA GLN A 404 -9.32 -3.36 -8.50
C GLN A 404 -9.35 -1.90 -8.99
N SER A 405 -9.92 -0.98 -8.20
CA SER A 405 -9.94 0.43 -8.56
C SER A 405 -8.53 1.02 -8.52
N VAL A 406 -8.31 2.07 -9.33
CA VAL A 406 -7.06 2.84 -9.35
C VAL A 406 -6.68 3.34 -7.95
N ARG A 407 -7.67 3.64 -7.09
CA ARG A 407 -7.45 4.11 -5.72
C ARG A 407 -6.82 3.03 -4.84
N CYS A 408 -7.32 1.79 -4.92
CA CYS A 408 -6.78 0.66 -4.16
C CYS A 408 -5.44 0.18 -4.72
N LEU A 409 -5.28 0.16 -6.05
CA LEU A 409 -4.05 -0.28 -6.70
C LEU A 409 -2.93 0.77 -6.68
N PHE A 410 -3.23 2.03 -6.37
CA PHE A 410 -2.26 3.13 -6.36
C PHE A 410 -1.02 2.81 -5.51
N THR A 411 -1.22 2.34 -4.27
CA THR A 411 -0.11 2.01 -3.37
C THR A 411 0.77 0.90 -3.94
N ASN A 412 0.17 -0.14 -4.56
CA ASN A 412 0.92 -1.23 -5.17
C ASN A 412 1.75 -0.74 -6.37
N TYR A 413 1.17 0.06 -7.25
CA TYR A 413 1.88 0.63 -8.40
C TYR A 413 2.95 1.64 -8.00
N MET A 414 2.71 2.42 -6.95
CA MET A 414 3.70 3.35 -6.40
C MET A 414 4.92 2.58 -5.84
N LEU A 415 4.70 1.50 -5.08
CA LEU A 415 5.78 0.65 -4.58
C LEU A 415 6.55 -0.01 -5.73
N LEU A 416 5.85 -0.49 -6.76
CA LEU A 416 6.47 -1.01 -7.97
C LEU A 416 7.34 0.05 -8.67
N ALA A 417 6.85 1.28 -8.79
CA ALA A 417 7.61 2.38 -9.38
C ALA A 417 8.91 2.67 -8.61
N PHE A 418 8.89 2.69 -7.28
CA PHE A 418 10.10 2.85 -6.47
C PHE A 418 11.07 1.67 -6.64
N ALA A 419 10.58 0.44 -6.71
CA ALA A 419 11.40 -0.73 -6.97
C ALA A 419 12.08 -0.65 -8.36
N CYS A 420 11.35 -0.22 -9.39
CA CYS A 420 11.90 -0.01 -10.73
C CYS A 420 12.99 1.06 -10.75
N VAL A 421 12.79 2.19 -10.05
CA VAL A 421 13.81 3.24 -9.93
C VAL A 421 15.07 2.72 -9.24
N LEU A 422 14.93 1.98 -8.13
CA LEU A 422 16.07 1.39 -7.43
C LEU A 422 16.82 0.38 -8.30
N MET A 423 16.11 -0.51 -9.00
CA MET A 423 16.71 -1.45 -9.95
C MET A 423 17.44 -0.73 -11.08
N THR A 424 16.87 0.35 -11.60
CA THR A 424 17.51 1.17 -12.65
C THR A 424 18.80 1.81 -12.13
N ILE A 425 18.82 2.36 -10.91
CA ILE A 425 20.02 2.94 -10.31
C ILE A 425 21.11 1.88 -10.11
N VAL A 426 20.73 0.69 -9.63
CA VAL A 426 21.67 -0.43 -9.46
C VAL A 426 22.21 -0.91 -10.80
N LEU A 427 21.36 -1.03 -11.82
CA LEU A 427 21.77 -1.38 -13.18
C LEU A 427 22.76 -0.36 -13.75
N VAL A 428 22.47 0.93 -13.63
CA VAL A 428 23.38 1.99 -14.09
C VAL A 428 24.71 1.90 -13.35
N LYS A 429 24.70 1.76 -12.02
CA LYS A 429 25.93 1.58 -11.22
C LYS A 429 26.73 0.35 -11.67
N PHE A 430 26.06 -0.77 -11.91
CA PHE A 430 26.67 -1.99 -12.39
C PHE A 430 27.31 -1.80 -13.77
N VAL A 431 26.58 -1.20 -14.72
CA VAL A 431 27.10 -0.91 -16.07
C VAL A 431 28.28 0.07 -16.01
N THR A 432 28.22 1.10 -15.16
CA THR A 432 29.37 2.01 -14.95
C THR A 432 30.55 1.33 -14.29
N ALA A 433 30.33 0.35 -13.41
CA ALA A 433 31.42 -0.43 -12.80
C ALA A 433 32.07 -1.39 -13.81
N LEU A 434 31.33 -1.86 -14.82
CA LEU A 434 31.86 -2.63 -15.95
C LEU A 434 32.63 -1.77 -16.97
N GLN A 435 32.54 -0.44 -16.89
CA GLN A 435 33.45 0.42 -17.65
C GLN A 435 34.86 0.26 -17.08
N PHE A 436 35.61 -0.69 -17.64
CA PHE A 436 37.07 -0.75 -17.54
C PHE A 436 37.66 0.48 -18.26
N GLY A 437 37.42 1.66 -17.71
CA GLY A 437 38.03 2.89 -18.17
C GLY A 437 39.55 2.78 -18.04
N ALA A 438 40.26 3.22 -19.07
CA ALA A 438 41.71 3.37 -19.02
C ALA A 438 42.08 4.13 -17.74
N LYS A 439 43.03 3.59 -16.99
CA LYS A 439 43.52 4.10 -15.71
C LYS A 439 43.96 5.55 -15.91
N ASN A 440 43.05 6.50 -15.74
CA ASN A 440 43.41 7.91 -15.58
C ASN A 440 44.19 7.93 -14.28
N ARG A 441 45.52 7.96 -14.41
CA ARG A 441 46.40 8.16 -13.26
C ARG A 441 45.88 9.41 -12.56
N PRO A 442 45.55 9.34 -11.26
CA PRO A 442 45.14 10.54 -10.54
C PRO A 442 46.21 11.60 -10.77
N ALA A 443 45.80 12.85 -11.01
CA ALA A 443 46.75 13.94 -11.19
C ALA A 443 47.74 13.91 -10.01
N THR A 444 49.04 13.87 -10.32
CA THR A 444 50.10 13.83 -9.33
C THR A 444 49.88 14.98 -8.34
N PRO A 445 49.67 14.69 -7.03
CA PRO A 445 49.41 15.73 -6.06
C PRO A 445 50.58 16.72 -6.05
N SER A 446 50.34 17.99 -6.37
CA SER A 446 51.36 19.05 -6.35
C SER A 446 51.67 19.53 -4.92
N LYS A 447 51.48 18.67 -3.91
CA LYS A 447 51.71 18.98 -2.51
C LYS A 447 53.14 18.57 -2.14
N PHE A 448 53.82 19.41 -1.37
CA PHE A 448 55.08 19.04 -0.74
C PHE A 448 54.87 17.89 0.25
N ILE A 449 55.69 16.85 0.14
CA ILE A 449 55.66 15.68 1.01
C ILE A 449 57.00 15.52 1.72
N VAL A 450 56.94 15.17 3.00
CA VAL A 450 58.11 14.82 3.79
C VAL A 450 58.07 13.32 4.05
N CYS A 451 59.04 12.60 3.51
CA CYS A 451 59.22 11.16 3.72
C CYS A 451 60.17 10.97 4.90
N GLN A 452 59.63 10.82 6.10
CA GLN A 452 60.41 10.61 7.31
C GLN A 452 60.83 9.14 7.44
N VAL A 453 62.14 8.90 7.57
CA VAL A 453 62.73 7.56 7.72
C VAL A 453 63.48 7.49 9.05
N PRO A 454 62.84 7.02 10.13
CA PRO A 454 63.56 6.74 11.36
C PRO A 454 64.40 5.46 11.20
N CYS A 455 65.67 5.52 11.56
CA CYS A 455 66.64 4.44 11.51
C CYS A 455 67.14 4.14 12.92
N TYR A 456 67.03 2.89 13.35
CA TYR A 456 67.40 2.40 14.69
C TYR A 456 68.40 1.24 14.63
N THR A 457 68.07 0.14 13.96
CA THR A 457 68.87 -1.10 13.94
C THR A 457 68.83 -1.82 12.59
N GLU A 458 68.44 -1.12 11.53
CA GLU A 458 68.31 -1.68 10.18
C GLU A 458 69.68 -2.01 9.58
N ASP A 459 69.75 -3.12 8.85
CA ASP A 459 70.91 -3.45 8.01
C ASP A 459 70.95 -2.59 6.74
N GLU A 460 72.14 -2.48 6.14
CA GLU A 460 72.37 -1.68 4.93
C GLU A 460 71.40 -2.06 3.80
N ALA A 461 71.14 -3.35 3.59
CA ALA A 461 70.27 -3.80 2.51
C ALA A 461 68.80 -3.41 2.74
N SER A 462 68.35 -3.38 4.00
CA SER A 462 67.00 -2.89 4.37
C SER A 462 66.87 -1.38 4.22
N LEU A 463 67.90 -0.61 4.57
CA LEU A 463 67.91 0.84 4.36
C LEU A 463 67.90 1.19 2.87
N VAL A 464 68.73 0.53 2.07
CA VAL A 464 68.78 0.72 0.61
C VAL A 464 67.41 0.42 -0.01
N LYS A 465 66.77 -0.70 0.35
CA LYS A 465 65.41 -1.01 -0.14
C LYS A 465 64.38 0.04 0.25
N THR A 466 64.45 0.57 1.47
CA THR A 466 63.51 1.58 1.96
C THR A 466 63.70 2.91 1.22
N ILE A 467 64.95 3.34 1.04
CA ILE A 467 65.29 4.57 0.32
C ILE A 467 64.93 4.44 -1.17
N ASP A 468 65.26 3.32 -1.81
CA ASP A 468 64.90 3.06 -3.21
C ASP A 468 63.38 3.03 -3.42
N SER A 469 62.64 2.45 -2.46
CA SER A 469 61.18 2.44 -2.50
C SER A 469 60.58 3.84 -2.35
N LEU A 470 61.18 4.71 -1.52
CA LEU A 470 60.73 6.09 -1.33
C LEU A 470 61.11 6.99 -2.52
N ALA A 471 62.28 6.73 -3.12
CA ALA A 471 62.71 7.38 -4.34
C ALA A 471 61.78 7.04 -5.52
N ALA A 472 61.38 5.78 -5.63
CA ALA A 472 60.48 5.29 -6.70
C ALA A 472 59.00 5.68 -6.55
N LEU A 473 58.63 6.44 -5.51
CA LEU A 473 57.27 6.94 -5.37
C LEU A 473 56.91 7.94 -6.49
N ASP A 474 55.69 7.82 -7.00
CA ASP A 474 55.09 8.60 -8.11
C ASP A 474 54.75 10.08 -7.74
N TYR A 475 55.47 10.65 -6.78
CA TYR A 475 55.43 12.07 -6.45
C TYR A 475 56.55 12.81 -7.18
N ASP A 476 56.29 14.04 -7.64
CA ASP A 476 57.30 14.90 -8.26
C ASP A 476 58.49 15.09 -7.31
N ASP A 477 59.69 14.76 -7.77
CA ASP A 477 60.93 14.87 -6.99
C ASP A 477 61.19 16.30 -6.51
N LYS A 478 60.65 17.32 -7.20
CA LYS A 478 60.73 18.73 -6.75
C LYS A 478 59.97 19.01 -5.46
N HIS A 479 59.00 18.15 -5.11
CA HIS A 479 58.15 18.28 -3.94
C HIS A 479 58.42 17.19 -2.90
N LYS A 480 59.49 16.39 -3.09
CA LYS A 480 59.86 15.27 -2.23
C LYS A 480 61.05 15.65 -1.36
N LEU A 481 60.84 15.67 -0.04
CA LEU A 481 61.94 15.79 0.93
C LEU A 481 62.06 14.47 1.70
N MET A 482 63.18 13.76 1.56
CA MET A 482 63.50 12.62 2.41
C MET A 482 64.20 13.11 3.68
N PHE A 483 63.64 12.78 4.84
CA PHE A 483 64.18 13.17 6.13
C PHE A 483 64.56 11.93 6.93
N ILE A 484 65.84 11.57 6.86
CA ILE A 484 66.40 10.38 7.50
C ILE A 484 66.90 10.75 8.89
N ILE A 485 66.42 10.05 9.91
CA ILE A 485 66.75 10.29 11.32
C ILE A 485 67.44 9.04 11.86
N CYS A 486 68.71 9.17 12.25
CA CYS A 486 69.48 8.06 12.83
C CYS A 486 69.67 8.26 14.33
N ASP A 487 69.23 7.28 15.13
CA ASP A 487 69.41 7.26 16.59
C ASP A 487 70.74 6.59 16.98
N GLY A 488 71.87 7.15 16.51
CA GLY A 488 73.23 6.65 16.78
C GLY A 488 73.89 5.94 15.60
N ASN A 489 74.90 5.10 15.88
CA ASN A 489 75.63 4.36 14.86
C ASN A 489 74.85 3.09 14.45
N ILE A 490 74.22 3.13 13.29
CA ILE A 490 73.40 2.04 12.75
C ILE A 490 74.32 0.98 12.15
N VAL A 491 74.58 -0.09 12.90
CA VAL A 491 75.53 -1.15 12.50
C VAL A 491 74.88 -2.40 11.91
N GLY A 492 73.54 -2.43 11.84
CA GLY A 492 72.76 -3.63 11.44
C GLY A 492 72.99 -4.82 12.38
N SER A 493 72.13 -5.85 12.31
CA SER A 493 72.40 -7.15 12.94
C SER A 493 72.64 -8.22 11.88
#